data_AF-A0A6B0WYE1-F1
#
_entry.id   AF-A0A6B0WYE1-F1
#
_cell.length_a   1.000
_cell.length_b   1.000
_cell.length_c   1.000
_cell.angle_alpha   90.00
_cell.angle_beta   90.00
_cell.angle_gamma   90.00
#
_symmetry.space_group_name_H-M   'P 1'
#
loop_
_entity.id
_entity.type
_entity.pdbx_description
1 polymer ?
#
loop_
_entity_poly.entity_id
_entity_poly.type
_entity_poly.pdbx_seq_one_letter_code
_entity_poly.pdbx_strand_id
1 'polypeptide(L)'
;MAELAHTQKPISRGLRTYRTALASVAMILVSVLWNEWMPYYTSGSNISRSHFPVALYYPFLILCICNLLANHRRSVWALTRSELLVVLASGLVGISVSYDGISGHLIGVVAAPYYFASTENGWTTYLLEHIPHWQVPTNAGGEMTRFYEGGKGTFPWRVWVAPIFWWMCFLGAMGFAVFSVVVILRKQWVDYERLAYPLVEVGSLLTETEPGGTLEKMLRSPLFWIAFGLVMALKLWNIGSYFSPAFPHISIEGMNWRAFPDFPALPFRLSFYAIGFGYFARLDVLYSFWFFC
;
A
#
# COMPACT_ATOMS: atom_id res chain seq x y z
N MET A 1 6.83 32.86 -37.19
CA MET A 1 8.11 33.07 -36.49
C MET A 1 7.84 34.00 -35.32
N ALA A 2 8.12 33.54 -34.08
CA ALA A 2 8.11 34.27 -32.80
C ALA A 2 6.81 35.05 -32.48
N GLU A 3 6.13 34.96 -31.34
CA GLU A 3 6.62 34.90 -29.97
C GLU A 3 5.36 34.70 -29.09
N LEU A 4 5.16 33.52 -28.52
CA LEU A 4 4.29 33.32 -27.36
C LEU A 4 5.08 32.49 -26.36
N ALA A 5 6.16 33.11 -25.87
CA ALA A 5 6.89 32.64 -24.71
C ALA A 5 5.94 32.71 -23.51
N HIS A 6 5.40 31.55 -23.13
CA HIS A 6 4.81 31.35 -21.82
C HIS A 6 5.90 31.68 -20.78
N THR A 7 5.88 32.89 -20.27
CA THR A 7 6.78 33.40 -19.22
C THR A 7 6.39 32.75 -17.89
N GLN A 8 6.76 31.48 -17.73
CA GLN A 8 6.79 30.84 -16.41
C GLN A 8 7.96 31.45 -15.65
N LYS A 9 7.67 32.42 -14.77
CA LYS A 9 8.64 32.93 -13.79
C LYS A 9 9.32 31.73 -13.12
N PRO A 10 10.67 31.66 -13.08
CA PRO A 10 11.36 30.57 -12.39
C PRO A 10 11.03 30.66 -10.90
N ILE A 11 10.16 29.77 -10.45
CA ILE A 11 9.90 29.56 -9.02
C ILE A 11 11.25 29.22 -8.38
N SER A 12 11.59 29.87 -7.26
CA SER A 12 12.85 29.62 -6.55
C SER A 12 12.97 28.13 -6.20
N ARG A 13 14.18 27.56 -6.37
CA ARG A 13 14.45 26.13 -6.09
C ARG A 13 13.94 25.70 -4.71
N GLY A 14 14.07 26.57 -3.70
CA GLY A 14 13.60 26.29 -2.33
C GLY A 14 12.08 26.13 -2.20
N LEU A 15 11.27 26.94 -2.91
CA LEU A 15 9.81 26.82 -2.85
C LEU A 15 9.32 25.54 -3.53
N ARG A 16 10.02 25.08 -4.57
CA ARG A 16 9.74 23.78 -5.22
C ARG A 16 9.97 22.62 -4.27
N THR A 17 11.16 22.56 -3.65
CA THR A 17 11.52 21.50 -2.69
C THR A 17 10.53 21.41 -1.52
N TYR A 18 10.08 22.54 -0.97
CA TYR A 18 9.10 22.54 0.12
C TYR A 18 7.75 21.96 -0.29
N ARG A 19 7.22 22.34 -1.46
CA ARG A 19 5.94 21.84 -1.98
C ARG A 19 5.98 20.34 -2.23
N THR A 20 7.08 19.83 -2.81
CA THR A 20 7.27 18.39 -3.02
C THR A 20 7.33 17.65 -1.69
N ALA A 21 8.10 18.14 -0.72
CA ALA A 21 8.21 17.53 0.59
C ALA A 21 6.84 17.47 1.30
N LEU A 22 6.08 18.57 1.26
CA LEU A 22 4.74 18.62 1.82
C LEU A 22 3.78 17.63 1.13
N ALA A 23 3.82 17.56 -0.20
CA ALA A 23 3.00 16.62 -0.97
C ALA A 23 3.39 15.15 -0.68
N SER A 24 4.69 14.86 -0.56
CA SER A 24 5.19 13.53 -0.17
C SER A 24 4.72 13.13 1.22
N VAL A 25 4.87 14.02 2.21
CA VAL A 25 4.42 13.75 3.59
C VAL A 25 2.91 13.56 3.63
N ALA A 26 2.14 14.43 2.97
CA ALA A 26 0.69 14.29 2.88
C ALA A 26 0.27 12.97 2.22
N MET A 27 0.95 12.57 1.13
CA MET A 27 0.69 11.31 0.45
C MET A 27 0.95 10.11 1.36
N ILE A 28 2.11 10.07 2.02
CA ILE A 28 2.46 9.00 2.96
C ILE A 28 1.41 8.93 4.08
N LEU A 29 1.08 10.06 4.70
CA LEU A 29 0.10 10.09 5.79
C LEU A 29 -1.27 9.58 5.34
N VAL A 30 -1.81 10.08 4.23
CA VAL A 30 -3.12 9.66 3.73
C VAL A 30 -3.12 8.17 3.38
N SER A 31 -2.10 7.69 2.68
CA SER A 31 -2.00 6.30 2.25
C SER A 31 -1.84 5.33 3.41
N VAL A 32 -0.97 5.64 4.36
CA VAL A 32 -0.73 4.82 5.54
C VAL A 32 -1.95 4.83 6.46
N LEU A 33 -2.50 6.00 6.78
CA LEU A 33 -3.67 6.08 7.66
C LEU A 33 -4.87 5.38 7.04
N TRP A 34 -5.11 5.51 5.72
CA TRP A 34 -6.17 4.76 5.06
C TRP A 34 -5.94 3.25 5.21
N ASN A 35 -4.71 2.80 4.91
CA ASN A 35 -4.37 1.38 4.97
C ASN A 35 -4.65 0.77 6.34
N GLU A 36 -4.26 1.46 7.41
CA GLU A 36 -4.45 0.99 8.79
C GLU A 36 -5.89 1.18 9.28
N TRP A 37 -6.57 2.26 8.89
CA TRP A 37 -7.94 2.55 9.32
C TRP A 37 -8.93 1.47 8.88
N MET A 38 -8.73 0.93 7.68
CA MET A 38 -9.62 -0.09 7.11
C MET A 38 -9.78 -1.33 7.99
N PRO A 39 -8.72 -2.11 8.29
CA PRO A 39 -8.83 -3.31 9.09
C PRO A 39 -9.19 -3.03 10.56
N TYR A 40 -8.62 -1.99 11.19
CA TYR A 40 -8.79 -1.79 12.64
C TYR A 40 -10.06 -1.06 13.04
N TYR A 41 -10.52 -0.09 12.25
CA TYR A 41 -11.67 0.74 12.63
C TYR A 41 -12.96 0.33 11.92
N THR A 42 -12.88 -0.01 10.63
CA THR A 42 -14.06 -0.33 9.82
C THR A 42 -14.30 -1.83 9.66
N SER A 43 -13.43 -2.68 10.22
CA SER A 43 -13.41 -4.13 9.96
C SER A 43 -13.40 -4.46 8.46
N GLY A 44 -12.81 -3.56 7.67
CA GLY A 44 -12.73 -3.64 6.23
C GLY A 44 -11.61 -4.56 5.76
N SER A 45 -11.55 -4.79 4.45
CA SER A 45 -10.47 -5.57 3.86
C SER A 45 -9.13 -4.85 3.98
N ASN A 46 -8.04 -5.61 4.08
CA ASN A 46 -6.69 -5.09 4.03
C ASN A 46 -6.33 -4.68 2.59
N ILE A 47 -6.53 -3.41 2.28
CA ILE A 47 -6.43 -2.87 0.91
C ILE A 47 -5.02 -3.01 0.32
N SER A 48 -3.96 -3.03 1.15
CA SER A 48 -2.58 -3.18 0.70
C SER A 48 -1.94 -4.54 1.00
N ARG A 49 -2.73 -5.57 1.39
CA ARG A 49 -2.20 -6.96 1.45
C ARG A 49 -1.84 -7.52 0.07
N SER A 50 -2.36 -6.91 -0.99
CA SER A 50 -1.97 -7.24 -2.36
C SER A 50 -0.66 -6.55 -2.73
N HIS A 51 0.17 -7.20 -3.57
CA HIS A 51 1.41 -6.62 -4.10
C HIS A 51 1.23 -5.30 -4.89
N PHE A 52 -0.03 -4.92 -5.16
CA PHE A 52 -0.39 -3.62 -5.69
C PHE A 52 -0.94 -2.74 -4.54
N PRO A 53 -0.17 -1.75 -4.04
CA PRO A 53 -0.59 -0.92 -2.91
C PRO A 53 -1.68 0.06 -3.33
N VAL A 54 -2.93 -0.40 -3.39
CA VAL A 54 -4.10 0.40 -3.80
C VAL A 54 -4.25 1.63 -2.91
N ALA A 55 -3.94 1.52 -1.61
CA ALA A 55 -3.98 2.63 -0.67
C ALA A 55 -3.00 3.77 -1.03
N LEU A 56 -1.99 3.51 -1.85
CA LEU A 56 -1.12 4.53 -2.43
C LEU A 56 -1.62 5.01 -3.80
N TYR A 57 -1.87 4.08 -4.73
CA TYR A 57 -2.18 4.46 -6.11
C TYR A 57 -3.49 5.24 -6.24
N TYR A 58 -4.47 4.99 -5.39
CA TYR A 58 -5.74 5.72 -5.41
C TYR A 58 -5.59 7.20 -5.03
N PRO A 59 -5.04 7.57 -3.85
CA PRO A 59 -4.79 8.98 -3.54
C PRO A 59 -3.75 9.61 -4.47
N PHE A 60 -2.78 8.84 -4.98
CA PHE A 60 -1.83 9.32 -5.98
C PHE A 60 -2.51 9.67 -7.31
N LEU A 61 -3.44 8.84 -7.79
CA LEU A 61 -4.25 9.12 -8.97
C LEU A 61 -5.07 10.40 -8.78
N ILE A 62 -5.69 10.58 -7.61
CA ILE A 62 -6.42 11.81 -7.28
C ILE A 62 -5.48 13.02 -7.34
N LEU A 63 -4.28 12.92 -6.75
CA LEU A 63 -3.28 13.98 -6.82
C LEU A 63 -2.91 14.31 -8.27
N CYS A 64 -2.68 13.30 -9.13
CA CYS A 64 -2.36 13.50 -10.54
C CYS A 64 -3.51 14.16 -11.32
N ILE A 65 -4.77 13.78 -11.05
CA ILE A 65 -5.96 14.41 -11.65
C ILE A 65 -6.07 15.87 -11.17
N CYS A 66 -5.92 16.14 -9.87
CA CYS A 66 -5.88 17.50 -9.35
C CYS A 66 -4.74 18.32 -9.97
N ASN A 67 -3.58 17.70 -10.21
CA ASN A 67 -2.45 18.35 -10.85
C ASN A 67 -2.70 18.67 -12.33
N LEU A 68 -3.34 17.77 -13.07
CA LEU A 68 -3.79 18.01 -14.44
C LEU A 68 -4.77 19.18 -14.51
N LEU A 69 -5.76 19.22 -13.61
CA LEU A 69 -6.70 20.34 -13.50
C LEU A 69 -5.99 21.66 -13.14
N ALA A 70 -4.98 21.61 -12.28
CA ALA A 70 -4.15 22.76 -11.95
C ALA A 70 -3.35 23.23 -13.17
N ASN A 71 -2.81 22.31 -13.99
CA ASN A 71 -2.11 22.64 -15.24
C ASN A 71 -3.02 23.35 -16.25
N HIS A 72 -4.29 22.96 -16.38
CA HIS A 72 -5.27 23.66 -17.23
C HIS A 72 -5.62 25.07 -16.73
N ARG A 73 -5.62 25.30 -15.41
CA ARG A 73 -5.93 26.63 -14.85
C ARG A 73 -4.70 27.54 -14.85
N ARG A 74 -3.63 27.10 -14.18
CA ARG A 74 -2.36 27.82 -14.02
C ARG A 74 -1.23 26.84 -13.75
N SER A 75 -0.35 26.63 -14.74
CA SER A 75 0.81 25.73 -14.62
C SER A 75 1.76 26.07 -13.45
N VAL A 76 1.76 27.31 -12.93
CA VAL A 76 2.54 27.70 -11.74
C VAL A 76 2.10 26.94 -10.47
N TRP A 77 0.84 26.54 -10.39
CA TRP A 77 0.29 25.79 -9.25
C TRP A 77 0.44 24.27 -9.41
N ALA A 78 0.78 23.79 -10.60
CA ALA A 78 1.02 22.38 -10.80
C ALA A 78 2.41 21.97 -10.28
N LEU A 79 2.51 20.74 -9.82
CA LEU A 79 3.74 20.00 -9.62
C LEU A 79 4.27 19.56 -10.98
N THR A 80 5.58 19.64 -11.14
CA THR A 80 6.31 19.10 -12.28
C THR A 80 6.34 17.57 -12.25
N ARG A 81 6.60 16.95 -13.41
CA ARG A 81 6.75 15.49 -13.51
C ARG A 81 7.78 14.93 -12.53
N SER A 82 8.93 15.61 -12.38
CA SER A 82 9.98 15.22 -11.43
C SER A 82 9.51 15.26 -9.98
N GLU A 83 8.69 16.25 -9.61
CA GLU A 83 8.15 16.35 -8.26
C GLU A 83 7.11 15.24 -8.00
N LEU A 84 6.26 14.93 -8.98
CA LEU A 84 5.32 13.81 -8.89
C LEU A 84 6.03 12.45 -8.77
N LEU A 85 7.15 12.25 -9.47
CA LEU A 85 7.96 11.04 -9.34
C LEU A 85 8.58 10.89 -7.96
N VAL A 86 9.01 12.00 -7.34
CA VAL A 86 9.50 12.00 -5.95
C VAL A 86 8.35 11.66 -5.00
N VAL A 87 7.16 12.23 -5.19
CA VAL A 87 5.97 11.89 -4.39
C VAL A 87 5.64 10.41 -4.52
N LEU A 88 5.61 9.86 -5.73
CA LEU A 88 5.38 8.44 -5.99
C LEU A 88 6.42 7.55 -5.29
N ALA A 89 7.71 7.85 -5.47
CA ALA A 89 8.80 7.08 -4.87
C ALA A 89 8.72 7.13 -3.33
N SER A 90 8.50 8.30 -2.75
CA SER A 90 8.34 8.46 -1.31
C SER A 90 7.12 7.71 -0.75
N GLY A 91 6.00 7.72 -1.48
CA GLY A 91 4.79 7.00 -1.12
C GLY A 91 4.97 5.48 -1.21
N LEU A 92 5.66 4.98 -2.24
CA LEU A 92 5.99 3.55 -2.38
C LEU A 92 6.85 3.07 -1.21
N VAL A 93 7.87 3.84 -0.82
CA VAL A 93 8.69 3.53 0.36
C VAL A 93 7.84 3.56 1.64
N GLY A 94 7.01 4.61 1.81
CA GLY A 94 6.17 4.76 2.99
C GLY A 94 5.19 3.61 3.18
N ILE A 95 4.44 3.25 2.12
CA ILE A 95 3.45 2.17 2.18
C ILE A 95 4.10 0.78 2.37
N SER A 96 5.31 0.56 1.83
CA SER A 96 6.03 -0.71 2.03
C SER A 96 6.42 -0.97 3.48
N VAL A 97 6.72 0.09 4.24
CA VAL A 97 7.05 -0.02 5.67
C VAL A 97 5.79 -0.23 6.50
N SER A 98 4.70 0.48 6.18
CA SER A 98 3.42 0.39 6.89
C SER A 98 2.60 -0.85 6.56
N TYR A 99 3.23 -1.93 6.11
CA TYR A 99 2.52 -3.17 5.88
C TYR A 99 2.06 -3.79 7.21
N ASP A 100 0.93 -4.53 7.18
CA ASP A 100 0.21 -5.20 8.30
C ASP A 100 1.12 -5.87 9.35
N GLY A 101 2.32 -6.29 8.92
CA GLY A 101 3.36 -6.87 9.76
C GLY A 101 3.84 -5.97 10.92
N ILE A 102 3.97 -4.65 10.73
CA ILE A 102 4.59 -3.78 11.75
C ILE A 102 3.53 -3.11 12.64
N SER A 103 2.47 -2.56 12.07
CA SER A 103 1.46 -1.81 12.81
C SER A 103 0.55 -2.69 13.66
N GLY A 104 0.09 -3.81 13.11
CA GLY A 104 -0.80 -4.74 13.82
C GLY A 104 -0.10 -5.93 14.41
N HIS A 105 0.59 -6.67 13.55
CA HIS A 105 1.09 -7.99 13.90
C HIS A 105 2.21 -7.89 14.95
N LEU A 106 3.21 -7.03 14.73
CA LEU A 106 4.31 -6.87 15.68
C LEU A 106 3.81 -6.40 17.05
N ILE A 107 2.97 -5.37 17.11
CA ILE A 107 2.43 -4.85 18.38
C ILE A 107 1.64 -5.94 19.12
N GLY A 108 0.81 -6.69 18.39
CA GLY A 108 0.09 -7.84 18.93
C GLY A 108 1.02 -8.92 19.47
N VAL A 109 2.02 -9.35 18.69
CA VAL A 109 2.98 -10.38 19.12
C VAL A 109 3.81 -9.91 20.32
N VAL A 110 4.15 -8.64 20.39
CA VAL A 110 4.92 -8.07 21.50
C VAL A 110 4.09 -8.03 22.79
N ALA A 111 2.77 -7.81 22.75
CA ALA A 111 1.92 -7.87 23.94
C ALA A 111 1.54 -9.31 24.36
N ALA A 112 1.59 -10.27 23.43
CA ALA A 112 1.05 -11.61 23.59
C ALA A 112 1.61 -12.40 24.80
N PRO A 113 2.92 -12.40 25.10
CA PRO A 113 3.48 -13.26 26.14
C PRO A 113 2.84 -13.05 27.51
N TYR A 114 2.60 -11.80 27.93
CA TYR A 114 1.99 -11.52 29.24
C TYR A 114 0.46 -11.60 29.24
N TYR A 115 -0.20 -11.43 28.09
CA TYR A 115 -1.66 -11.51 28.00
C TYR A 115 -2.16 -12.95 27.92
N PHE A 116 -1.52 -13.78 27.09
CA PHE A 116 -1.92 -15.17 26.87
C PHE A 116 -1.25 -16.16 27.83
N ALA A 117 -0.46 -15.71 28.80
CA ALA A 117 0.14 -16.58 29.80
C ALA A 117 -0.95 -17.31 30.61
N SER A 118 -0.93 -18.64 30.58
CA SER A 118 -1.85 -19.49 31.33
C SER A 118 -1.08 -20.59 32.07
N THR A 119 -1.73 -21.23 33.03
CA THR A 119 -1.14 -22.40 33.71
C THR A 119 -0.91 -23.57 32.74
N GLU A 120 -1.73 -23.67 31.69
CA GLU A 120 -1.65 -24.74 30.68
C GLU A 120 -0.46 -24.58 29.73
N ASN A 121 -0.13 -23.36 29.31
CA ASN A 121 1.03 -23.11 28.44
C ASN A 121 2.34 -22.94 29.22
N GLY A 122 2.27 -22.72 30.53
CA GLY A 122 3.44 -22.60 31.41
C GLY A 122 4.33 -21.39 31.11
N TRP A 123 3.87 -20.41 30.33
CA TRP A 123 4.71 -19.29 29.90
C TRP A 123 5.23 -18.47 31.07
N THR A 124 4.45 -18.29 32.13
CA THR A 124 4.90 -17.59 33.34
C THR A 124 6.13 -18.21 33.98
N THR A 125 6.20 -19.55 33.99
CA THR A 125 7.27 -20.30 34.65
C THR A 125 8.50 -20.47 33.76
N TYR A 126 8.31 -20.71 32.46
CA TYR A 126 9.41 -21.08 31.57
C TYR A 126 9.87 -19.96 30.62
N LEU A 127 8.98 -19.03 30.26
CA LEU A 127 9.23 -18.05 29.19
C LEU A 127 9.44 -16.63 29.73
N LEU A 128 8.51 -16.13 30.55
CA LEU A 128 8.46 -14.71 30.94
C LEU A 128 9.67 -14.26 31.76
N GLU A 129 10.26 -15.14 32.58
CA GLU A 129 11.47 -14.83 33.35
C GLU A 129 12.71 -14.63 32.47
N HIS A 130 12.73 -15.25 31.29
CA HIS A 130 13.84 -15.17 30.33
C HIS A 130 13.67 -14.06 29.30
N ILE A 131 12.51 -13.40 29.27
CA ILE A 131 12.24 -12.28 28.34
C ILE A 131 12.65 -10.97 29.01
N PRO A 132 13.58 -10.20 28.40
CA PRO A 132 13.94 -8.90 28.93
C PRO A 132 12.76 -7.91 28.87
N HIS A 133 12.59 -7.12 29.93
CA HIS A 133 11.51 -6.12 30.03
C HIS A 133 11.55 -5.03 28.94
N TRP A 134 12.70 -4.85 28.27
CA TRP A 134 12.82 -3.91 27.16
C TRP A 134 12.33 -4.48 25.84
N GLN A 135 12.07 -5.78 25.73
CA GLN A 135 11.59 -6.43 24.50
C GLN A 135 10.06 -6.60 24.47
N VAL A 136 9.46 -6.75 25.65
CA VAL A 136 8.02 -7.03 25.83
C VAL A 136 7.49 -6.14 26.97
N PRO A 137 6.38 -5.42 26.75
CA PRO A 137 5.75 -4.60 27.79
C PRO A 137 5.20 -5.46 28.94
N THR A 138 5.44 -5.02 30.17
CA THR A 138 4.99 -5.73 31.37
C THR A 138 3.48 -5.54 31.60
N ASN A 139 2.82 -6.54 32.23
CA ASN A 139 1.39 -6.53 32.56
C ASN A 139 1.11 -6.40 34.08
N ALA A 140 2.03 -5.81 34.86
CA ALA A 140 1.92 -5.77 36.32
C ALA A 140 0.70 -4.99 36.83
N GLY A 141 0.22 -4.01 36.05
CA GLY A 141 -0.97 -3.20 36.33
C GLY A 141 -2.17 -3.54 35.45
N GLY A 142 -2.15 -4.68 34.73
CA GLY A 142 -3.20 -5.06 33.77
C GLY A 142 -3.14 -4.28 32.45
N GLU A 143 -2.00 -3.69 32.10
CA GLU A 143 -1.81 -2.89 30.88
C GLU A 143 -2.04 -3.69 29.59
N MET A 144 -1.60 -4.96 29.53
CA MET A 144 -1.77 -5.81 28.35
C MET A 144 -3.21 -6.31 28.24
N THR A 145 -3.84 -6.62 29.37
CA THR A 145 -5.28 -6.94 29.41
C THR A 145 -6.10 -5.77 28.85
N ARG A 146 -5.79 -4.53 29.26
CA ARG A 146 -6.44 -3.33 28.70
C ARG A 146 -6.16 -3.12 27.21
N PHE A 147 -4.98 -3.50 26.72
CA PHE A 147 -4.65 -3.41 25.30
C PHE A 147 -5.51 -4.35 24.45
N TYR A 148 -5.68 -5.61 24.87
CA TYR A 148 -6.45 -6.59 24.11
C TYR A 148 -7.96 -6.49 24.29
N GLU A 149 -8.44 -6.27 25.51
CA GLU A 149 -9.87 -6.26 25.82
C GLU A 149 -10.52 -4.89 25.61
N GLY A 150 -9.70 -3.86 25.42
CA GLY A 150 -10.11 -2.48 25.38
C GLY A 150 -10.37 -1.92 26.78
N GLY A 151 -9.97 -0.66 27.00
CA GLY A 151 -10.12 -0.01 28.30
C GLY A 151 -10.34 1.49 28.16
N LYS A 152 -11.07 2.08 29.13
CA LYS A 152 -11.21 3.54 29.25
C LYS A 152 -10.00 4.13 29.97
N GLY A 153 -9.51 5.28 29.52
CA GLY A 153 -8.41 6.01 30.13
C GLY A 153 -7.23 6.26 29.19
N THR A 154 -6.14 6.79 29.72
CA THR A 154 -4.93 7.08 28.95
C THR A 154 -4.16 5.80 28.65
N PHE A 155 -3.71 5.65 27.40
CA PHE A 155 -2.88 4.52 26.97
C PHE A 155 -1.57 4.47 27.79
N PRO A 156 -1.12 3.28 28.27
CA PRO A 156 0.02 3.17 29.17
C PRO A 156 1.36 3.28 28.43
N TRP A 157 1.67 4.46 27.89
CA TRP A 157 2.88 4.71 27.11
C TRP A 157 4.18 4.31 27.83
N ARG A 158 4.22 4.46 29.16
CA ARG A 158 5.43 4.18 29.96
C ARG A 158 5.96 2.75 29.80
N VAL A 159 5.09 1.75 29.70
CA VAL A 159 5.52 0.34 29.53
C VAL A 159 5.85 -0.01 28.08
N TRP A 160 5.40 0.81 27.13
CA TRP A 160 5.54 0.58 25.69
C TRP A 160 6.72 1.31 25.07
N VAL A 161 7.17 2.44 25.63
CA VAL A 161 8.25 3.25 25.05
C VAL A 161 9.53 2.45 24.85
N ALA A 162 9.95 1.66 25.85
CA ALA A 162 11.17 0.86 25.74
C ALA A 162 11.06 -0.28 24.69
N PRO A 163 10.02 -1.14 24.71
CA PRO A 163 9.78 -2.11 23.64
C PRO A 163 9.72 -1.50 22.26
N ILE A 164 8.92 -0.43 22.06
CA ILE A 164 8.79 0.22 20.76
C ILE A 164 10.12 0.77 20.29
N PHE A 165 10.90 1.42 21.16
CA PHE A 165 12.20 1.96 20.81
C PHE A 165 13.16 0.87 20.28
N TRP A 166 13.32 -0.23 21.01
CA TRP A 166 14.23 -1.30 20.60
C TRP A 166 13.77 -2.03 19.34
N TRP A 167 12.47 -2.30 19.22
CA TRP A 167 11.91 -2.89 18.00
C TRP A 167 12.07 -1.96 16.80
N MET A 168 11.88 -0.65 16.95
CA MET A 168 12.11 0.32 15.89
C MET A 168 13.59 0.43 15.51
N CYS A 169 14.51 0.36 16.48
CA CYS A 169 15.95 0.29 16.19
C CYS A 169 16.30 -0.98 15.39
N PHE A 170 15.76 -2.13 15.79
CA PHE A 170 15.95 -3.39 15.06
C PHE A 170 15.40 -3.33 13.64
N LEU A 171 14.16 -2.85 13.47
CA LEU A 171 13.54 -2.67 12.15
C LEU A 171 14.29 -1.67 11.29
N GLY A 172 14.79 -0.57 11.88
CA GLY A 172 15.63 0.40 11.18
C GLY A 172 16.95 -0.21 10.69
N ALA A 173 17.62 -1.00 11.53
CA ALA A 173 18.84 -1.71 11.15
C ALA A 173 18.58 -2.75 10.06
N MET A 174 17.49 -3.52 10.18
CA MET A 174 17.06 -4.49 9.16
C MET A 174 16.74 -3.79 7.83
N GLY A 175 15.98 -2.69 7.87
CA GLY A 175 15.67 -1.88 6.70
C GLY A 175 16.93 -1.33 6.03
N PHE A 176 17.92 -0.88 6.80
CA PHE A 176 19.21 -0.43 6.29
C PHE A 176 20.02 -1.57 5.64
N ALA A 177 20.00 -2.77 6.23
CA ALA A 177 20.64 -3.94 5.66
C ALA A 177 20.00 -4.33 4.31
N VAL A 178 18.66 -4.40 4.25
CA VAL A 178 17.91 -4.66 3.01
C VAL A 178 18.20 -3.58 1.97
N PHE A 179 18.19 -2.31 2.37
CA PHE A 179 18.54 -1.20 1.48
C PHE A 179 19.95 -1.36 0.90
N SER A 180 20.92 -1.73 1.72
CA SER A 180 22.30 -1.98 1.30
C SER A 180 22.40 -3.11 0.28
N VAL A 181 21.67 -4.21 0.49
CA VAL A 181 21.56 -5.33 -0.46
C VAL A 181 20.94 -4.87 -1.78
N VAL A 182 19.83 -4.12 -1.72
CA VAL A 182 19.18 -3.56 -2.92
C VAL A 182 20.12 -2.64 -3.69
N VAL A 183 20.92 -1.81 -3.02
CA VAL A 183 21.90 -0.94 -3.68
C VAL A 183 22.98 -1.75 -4.42
N ILE A 184 23.46 -2.84 -3.83
CA ILE A 184 24.43 -3.74 -4.46
C ILE A 184 23.82 -4.44 -5.68
N LEU A 185 22.61 -4.99 -5.53
CA LEU A 185 21.93 -5.76 -6.58
C LEU A 185 21.28 -4.89 -7.65
N ARG A 186 21.05 -3.59 -7.38
CA ARG A 186 20.40 -2.65 -8.30
C ARG A 186 21.06 -2.67 -9.67
N LYS A 187 22.39 -2.66 -9.72
CA LYS A 187 23.13 -2.65 -11.00
C LYS A 187 22.88 -3.94 -11.79
N GLN A 188 22.90 -5.08 -11.11
CA GLN A 188 22.65 -6.39 -11.72
C GLN A 188 21.23 -6.47 -12.30
N TRP A 189 20.23 -6.10 -11.50
CA TRP A 189 18.82 -6.18 -11.90
C TRP A 189 18.45 -5.21 -13.02
N VAL A 190 19.01 -4.00 -13.01
CA VAL A 190 18.69 -2.98 -14.01
C VAL A 190 19.45 -3.23 -15.31
N ASP A 191 20.77 -3.45 -15.26
CA ASP A 191 21.60 -3.46 -16.47
C ASP A 191 21.59 -4.82 -17.18
N TYR A 192 21.63 -5.92 -16.41
CA TYR A 192 21.79 -7.27 -16.97
C TYR A 192 20.47 -8.04 -17.07
N GLU A 193 19.65 -8.04 -16.02
CA GLU A 193 18.38 -8.77 -16.00
C GLU A 193 17.19 -7.95 -16.54
N ARG A 194 17.39 -6.64 -16.72
CA ARG A 194 16.39 -5.66 -17.20
C ARG A 194 15.03 -5.85 -16.52
N LEU A 195 15.05 -6.04 -15.20
CA LEU A 195 13.86 -6.37 -14.44
C LEU A 195 12.77 -5.32 -14.71
N ALA A 196 11.63 -5.76 -15.24
CA ALA A 196 10.50 -4.88 -15.44
C ALA A 196 9.97 -4.49 -14.05
N TYR A 197 9.64 -3.22 -13.88
CA TYR A 197 9.00 -2.70 -12.67
C TYR A 197 7.59 -2.20 -13.01
N PRO A 198 6.61 -3.09 -13.26
CA PRO A 198 5.27 -2.69 -13.72
C PRO A 198 4.59 -1.67 -12.79
N LEU A 199 4.82 -1.78 -11.48
CA LEU A 199 4.32 -0.81 -10.50
C LEU A 199 4.85 0.61 -10.79
N VAL A 200 6.16 0.74 -10.97
CA VAL A 200 6.80 2.02 -11.24
C VAL A 200 6.38 2.54 -12.61
N GLU A 201 6.26 1.68 -13.61
CA GLU A 201 5.83 2.04 -14.95
C GLU A 201 4.41 2.63 -14.96
N VAL A 202 3.44 1.93 -14.35
CA VAL A 202 2.05 2.43 -14.20
C VAL A 202 2.04 3.77 -13.47
N GLY A 203 2.77 3.89 -12.36
CA GLY A 203 2.85 5.15 -11.61
C GLY A 203 3.49 6.27 -12.42
N SER A 204 4.52 5.97 -13.21
CA SER A 204 5.22 6.94 -14.05
C SER A 204 4.34 7.48 -15.17
N LEU A 205 3.49 6.65 -15.78
CA LEU A 205 2.53 7.07 -16.81
C LEU A 205 1.50 8.06 -16.25
N LEU A 206 1.08 7.88 -15.00
CA LEU A 206 0.17 8.80 -14.32
C LEU A 206 0.81 10.18 -14.02
N THR A 207 2.14 10.30 -14.00
CA THR A 207 2.83 11.57 -13.74
C THR A 207 2.80 12.54 -14.92
N GLU A 208 2.47 12.07 -16.12
CA GLU A 208 2.36 12.89 -17.33
C GLU A 208 1.03 13.68 -17.34
N THR A 209 1.02 14.72 -16.50
CA THR A 209 -0.14 15.58 -16.19
C THR A 209 -0.13 16.91 -16.96
N GLU A 210 0.80 17.08 -17.90
CA GLU A 210 0.84 18.23 -18.79
C GLU A 210 -0.31 18.18 -19.80
N PRO A 211 -0.81 19.33 -20.31
CA PRO A 211 -1.84 19.35 -21.34
C PRO A 211 -1.39 18.57 -22.59
N GLY A 212 -2.16 17.58 -23.01
CA GLY A 212 -1.81 16.63 -24.08
C GLY A 212 -0.98 15.42 -23.63
N GLY A 213 -0.69 15.30 -22.33
CA GLY A 213 0.04 14.18 -21.73
C GLY A 213 -0.77 12.87 -21.72
N THR A 214 -0.10 11.78 -21.34
CA THR A 214 -0.69 10.44 -21.36
C THR A 214 -1.90 10.30 -20.43
N LEU A 215 -1.90 10.95 -19.26
CA LEU A 215 -3.04 10.92 -18.35
C LEU A 215 -4.29 11.55 -18.99
N GLU A 216 -4.15 12.69 -19.65
CA GLU A 216 -5.27 13.37 -20.31
C GLU A 216 -5.79 12.54 -21.50
N LYS A 217 -4.89 11.94 -22.29
CA LYS A 217 -5.28 11.03 -23.38
C LYS A 217 -6.04 9.80 -22.85
N MET A 218 -5.59 9.22 -21.74
CA MET A 218 -6.27 8.10 -21.10
C MET A 218 -7.68 8.49 -20.62
N LEU A 219 -7.81 9.63 -19.93
CA LEU A 219 -9.09 10.13 -19.44
C LEU A 219 -10.05 10.60 -20.54
N ARG A 220 -9.56 10.92 -21.74
CA ARG A 220 -10.39 11.25 -22.90
C ARG A 220 -10.79 10.02 -23.72
N SER A 221 -10.17 8.86 -23.49
CA SER A 221 -10.43 7.65 -24.26
C SER A 221 -11.80 7.06 -23.90
N PRO A 222 -12.71 6.84 -24.87
CA PRO A 222 -14.00 6.20 -24.59
C PRO A 222 -13.84 4.75 -24.15
N LEU A 223 -12.81 4.06 -24.67
CA LEU A 223 -12.53 2.67 -24.30
C LEU A 223 -12.16 2.54 -22.82
N PHE A 224 -11.41 3.50 -22.28
CA PHE A 224 -11.09 3.55 -20.86
C PHE A 224 -12.36 3.64 -20.00
N TRP A 225 -13.28 4.54 -20.36
CA TRP A 225 -14.54 4.70 -19.61
C TRP A 225 -15.49 3.52 -19.75
N ILE A 226 -15.52 2.85 -20.90
CA ILE A 226 -16.30 1.61 -21.08
C ILE A 226 -15.75 0.51 -20.16
N ALA A 227 -14.44 0.28 -20.18
CA ALA A 227 -13.81 -0.73 -19.32
C ALA A 227 -13.96 -0.39 -17.83
N PHE A 228 -13.70 0.87 -17.45
CA PHE A 228 -13.88 1.35 -16.08
C PHE A 228 -15.34 1.21 -15.63
N GLY A 229 -16.29 1.65 -16.45
CA GLY A 229 -17.71 1.57 -16.16
C GLY A 229 -18.19 0.14 -15.99
N LEU A 230 -17.72 -0.80 -16.83
CA LEU A 230 -18.04 -2.22 -16.73
C LEU A 230 -17.55 -2.80 -15.39
N VAL A 231 -16.26 -2.63 -15.06
CA VAL A 231 -15.69 -3.17 -13.82
C VAL A 231 -16.33 -2.50 -12.60
N MET A 232 -16.53 -1.19 -12.64
CA MET A 232 -17.14 -0.43 -11.55
C MET A 232 -18.60 -0.84 -11.33
N ALA A 233 -19.39 -1.04 -12.40
CA ALA A 233 -20.76 -1.50 -12.30
C ALA A 233 -20.84 -2.90 -11.66
N LEU A 234 -19.95 -3.82 -12.05
CA LEU A 234 -19.87 -5.16 -11.44
C LEU A 234 -19.51 -5.09 -9.96
N LYS A 235 -18.55 -4.23 -9.58
CA LYS A 235 -18.17 -4.04 -8.17
C LYS A 235 -19.28 -3.40 -7.35
N LEU A 236 -19.93 -2.36 -7.87
CA LEU A 236 -21.07 -1.71 -7.21
C LEU A 236 -22.27 -2.65 -7.06
N TRP A 237 -22.53 -3.50 -8.07
CA TRP A 237 -23.56 -4.54 -7.99
C TRP A 237 -23.28 -5.50 -6.84
N ASN A 238 -22.03 -5.98 -6.74
CA ASN A 238 -21.61 -6.87 -5.65
C ASN A 238 -21.62 -6.18 -4.28
N ILE A 239 -21.36 -4.87 -4.19
CA ILE A 239 -21.56 -4.10 -2.95
C ILE A 239 -23.05 -4.10 -2.56
N GLY A 240 -23.96 -3.96 -3.52
CA GLY A 240 -25.41 -4.09 -3.26
C GLY A 240 -25.79 -5.44 -2.64
N SER A 241 -25.20 -6.54 -3.12
CA SER A 241 -25.40 -7.88 -2.54
C SER A 241 -24.90 -8.04 -1.11
N TYR A 242 -23.92 -7.22 -0.69
CA TYR A 242 -23.45 -7.21 0.69
C TYR A 242 -24.51 -6.65 1.66
N PHE A 243 -25.24 -5.61 1.24
CA PHE A 243 -26.26 -4.96 2.09
C PHE A 243 -27.61 -5.67 2.06
N SER A 244 -27.91 -6.43 1.00
CA SER A 244 -29.17 -7.17 0.86
C SER A 244 -28.90 -8.61 0.43
N PRO A 245 -29.12 -9.61 1.31
CA PRO A 245 -28.94 -11.02 0.99
C PRO A 245 -29.86 -11.53 -0.13
N ALA A 246 -30.96 -10.82 -0.42
CA ALA A 246 -31.88 -11.15 -1.51
C ALA A 246 -31.36 -10.72 -2.89
N PHE A 247 -30.30 -9.90 -2.94
CA PHE A 247 -29.75 -9.38 -4.18
C PHE A 247 -28.66 -10.32 -4.71
N PRO A 248 -28.73 -10.74 -5.99
CA PRO A 248 -27.85 -11.78 -6.52
C PRO A 248 -26.39 -11.30 -6.58
N HIS A 249 -25.49 -12.12 -6.03
CA HIS A 249 -24.04 -11.87 -6.05
C HIS A 249 -23.40 -12.47 -7.31
N ILE A 250 -22.54 -11.71 -7.99
CA ILE A 250 -21.82 -12.17 -9.18
C ILE A 250 -20.38 -12.54 -8.78
N SER A 251 -20.13 -13.83 -8.58
CA SER A 251 -18.88 -14.38 -8.03
C SER A 251 -17.72 -14.52 -9.05
N ILE A 252 -17.33 -13.45 -9.74
CA ILE A 252 -16.25 -13.51 -10.77
C ILE A 252 -14.88 -13.85 -10.14
N GLU A 253 -14.65 -13.43 -8.89
CA GLU A 253 -13.33 -13.51 -8.22
C GLU A 253 -13.20 -14.68 -7.24
N GLY A 254 -14.22 -15.54 -7.11
CA GLY A 254 -14.28 -16.58 -6.07
C GLY A 254 -15.02 -17.84 -6.50
N MET A 255 -15.01 -18.15 -7.79
CA MET A 255 -15.73 -19.30 -8.32
C MET A 255 -14.96 -20.57 -8.02
N ASN A 256 -15.54 -21.48 -7.26
CA ASN A 256 -14.95 -22.78 -6.99
C ASN A 256 -15.39 -23.75 -8.07
N TRP A 257 -14.52 -24.05 -9.02
CA TRP A 257 -14.80 -25.02 -10.07
C TRP A 257 -14.54 -26.43 -9.54
N ARG A 258 -15.53 -27.31 -9.63
CA ARG A 258 -15.38 -28.74 -9.39
C ARG A 258 -15.55 -29.46 -10.72
N ALA A 259 -14.48 -30.09 -11.21
CA ALA A 259 -14.55 -30.89 -12.43
C ALA A 259 -15.39 -32.16 -12.24
N PHE A 260 -15.34 -32.75 -11.03
CA PHE A 260 -16.11 -33.94 -10.65
C PHE A 260 -16.64 -33.79 -9.21
N PRO A 261 -17.72 -34.50 -8.82
CA PRO A 261 -18.31 -34.41 -7.48
C PRO A 261 -17.33 -34.68 -6.33
N ASP A 262 -16.38 -35.60 -6.52
CA ASP A 262 -15.37 -36.00 -5.51
C ASP A 262 -13.99 -35.33 -5.71
N PHE A 263 -13.86 -34.44 -6.69
CA PHE A 263 -12.59 -33.74 -6.93
C PHE A 263 -12.50 -32.49 -6.04
N PRO A 264 -11.32 -32.21 -5.44
CA PRO A 264 -11.14 -31.00 -4.65
C PRO A 264 -11.51 -29.75 -5.46
N ALA A 265 -12.24 -28.83 -4.84
CA ALA A 265 -12.62 -27.59 -5.49
C ALA A 265 -11.38 -26.82 -5.93
N LEU A 266 -11.26 -26.55 -7.23
CA LEU A 266 -10.23 -25.69 -7.76
C LEU A 266 -10.71 -24.24 -7.62
N PRO A 267 -10.03 -23.40 -6.82
CA PRO A 267 -10.40 -22.01 -6.67
C PRO A 267 -10.06 -21.26 -7.96
N PHE A 268 -11.08 -20.87 -8.73
CA PHE A 268 -10.94 -19.99 -9.88
C PHE A 268 -11.20 -18.54 -9.43
N ARG A 269 -10.15 -17.72 -9.45
CA ARG A 269 -10.20 -16.32 -9.03
C ARG A 269 -9.71 -15.41 -10.16
N LEU A 270 -10.64 -14.88 -10.95
CA LEU A 270 -10.29 -13.95 -12.01
C LEU A 270 -10.06 -12.54 -11.44
N SER A 271 -8.82 -12.19 -11.13
CA SER A 271 -8.48 -10.86 -10.63
C SER A 271 -8.25 -9.87 -11.76
N PHE A 272 -9.12 -8.85 -11.88
CA PHE A 272 -8.93 -7.76 -12.84
C PHE A 272 -7.61 -7.01 -12.62
N TYR A 273 -7.14 -6.93 -11.36
CA TYR A 273 -5.83 -6.36 -11.03
C TYR A 273 -4.68 -7.19 -11.60
N ALA A 274 -4.77 -8.52 -11.51
CA ALA A 274 -3.75 -9.41 -12.06
C ALA A 274 -3.69 -9.34 -13.59
N ILE A 275 -4.84 -9.21 -14.26
CA ILE A 275 -4.89 -9.00 -15.72
C ILE A 275 -4.20 -7.69 -16.09
N GLY A 276 -4.53 -6.59 -15.39
CA GLY A 276 -3.91 -5.29 -15.61
C GLY A 276 -2.40 -5.32 -15.39
N PHE A 277 -1.93 -6.00 -14.35
CA PHE A 277 -0.49 -6.17 -14.09
C PHE A 277 0.19 -7.06 -15.12
N GLY A 278 -0.44 -8.17 -15.50
CA GLY A 278 0.06 -9.11 -16.50
C GLY A 278 0.30 -8.43 -17.85
N TYR A 279 -0.49 -7.42 -18.21
CA TYR A 279 -0.27 -6.62 -19.41
C TYR A 279 1.07 -5.87 -19.42
N PHE A 280 1.52 -5.37 -18.26
CA PHE A 280 2.78 -4.64 -18.11
C PHE A 280 3.98 -5.53 -17.79
N ALA A 281 3.76 -6.79 -17.43
CA ALA A 281 4.83 -7.73 -17.14
C ALA A 281 5.40 -8.35 -18.43
N ARG A 282 6.69 -8.71 -18.40
CA ARG A 282 7.38 -9.30 -19.56
C ARG A 282 6.83 -10.68 -19.88
N LEU A 283 6.66 -10.97 -21.18
CA LEU A 283 6.19 -12.25 -21.70
C LEU A 283 6.96 -13.45 -21.15
N ASP A 284 8.29 -13.36 -21.03
CA ASP A 284 9.13 -14.46 -20.51
C ASP A 284 8.77 -14.82 -19.06
N VAL A 285 8.41 -13.82 -18.26
CA VAL A 285 8.00 -13.99 -16.87
C VAL A 285 6.59 -14.59 -16.81
N LEU A 286 5.65 -14.07 -17.61
CA LEU A 286 4.29 -14.63 -17.70
C LEU A 286 4.32 -16.08 -18.16
N TYR A 287 5.16 -16.40 -19.15
CA TYR A 287 5.31 -17.75 -19.65
C TYR A 287 5.87 -18.69 -18.58
N SER A 288 6.89 -18.26 -17.84
CA SER A 288 7.45 -19.04 -16.74
C SER A 288 6.38 -19.31 -15.67
N PHE A 289 5.59 -18.30 -15.28
CA PHE A 289 4.47 -18.50 -14.35
C PHE A 289 3.43 -19.47 -14.90
N TRP A 290 3.06 -19.38 -16.17
CA TRP A 290 2.07 -20.28 -16.77
C TRP A 290 2.57 -21.71 -16.93
N PHE A 291 3.86 -21.90 -17.22
CA PHE A 291 4.43 -23.23 -17.44
C PHE A 291 4.76 -23.97 -16.13
N PHE A 292 5.18 -23.26 -15.09
CA PHE A 292 5.61 -23.85 -13.81
C PHE A 292 4.54 -23.86 -12.70
N CYS A 293 3.47 -23.07 -12.81
CA CYS A 293 2.32 -23.13 -11.89
C CYS A 293 1.17 -23.94 -12.47
#